data_AF-A0A4Q8BFW7-F1
#
_entry.id   AF-A0A4Q8BFW7-F1
#
_cell.length_a   1.000
_cell.length_b   1.000
_cell.length_c   1.000
_cell.angle_alpha   90.00
_cell.angle_beta   90.00
_cell.angle_gamma   90.00
#
_symmetry.space_group_name_H-M   'P 1'
#
loop_
_entity.id
_entity.type
_entity.pdbx_description
1 polymer ?
#
loop_
_entity_poly.entity_id
_entity_poly.type
_entity_poly.pdbx_seq_one_letter_code
_entity_poly.pdbx_strand_id
1 'polypeptide(L)' 'MKDDQEQVILSVHVRGLDGLCVGCRAWWSRLAPYPCWQVEWATSRQARMITARFLEGVR' A
#
# COMPACT_ATOMS: atom_id res chain seq x y z
N MET A 1 4.59 -3.76 14.24
CA MET A 1 3.12 -3.89 14.24
C MET A 1 2.40 -2.98 13.24
N LYS A 2 2.65 -1.66 13.18
CA LYS A 2 2.01 -0.76 12.19
C LYS A 2 2.63 -0.89 10.78
N ASP A 3 3.97 -0.92 10.70
CA ASP A 3 4.71 -1.07 9.43
C ASP A 3 4.40 -2.42 8.75
N ASP A 4 4.11 -3.46 9.55
CA ASP A 4 3.78 -4.80 9.06
C ASP A 4 2.49 -4.82 8.24
N GLN A 5 1.50 -3.99 8.60
CA GLN A 5 0.23 -3.93 7.89
C GLN A 5 0.39 -3.30 6.50
N GLU A 6 1.17 -2.23 6.40
CA GLU A 6 1.47 -1.58 5.12
C GLU A 6 2.22 -2.54 4.20
N GLN A 7 3.19 -3.28 4.75
CA GLN A 7 3.96 -4.26 3.98
C GLN A 7 3.09 -5.43 3.51
N VAL A 8 2.21 -5.95 4.36
CA VAL A 8 1.24 -6.98 3.98
C VAL A 8 0.34 -6.47 2.86
N ILE A 9 -0.21 -5.25 2.99
CA ILE A 9 -1.03 -4.64 1.94
C ILE A 9 -0.24 -4.53 0.63
N LEU A 10 0.97 -3.98 0.63
CA LEU A 10 1.75 -3.82 -0.60
C LEU A 10 2.19 -5.15 -1.22
N SER A 11 2.40 -6.19 -0.41
CA SER A 11 2.76 -7.52 -0.90
C SER A 11 1.61 -8.26 -1.59
N VAL A 12 0.37 -8.01 -1.16
CA VAL A 12 -0.81 -8.71 -1.69
C VAL A 12 -1.55 -7.90 -2.76
N HIS A 13 -1.60 -6.58 -2.60
CA HIS A 13 -2.29 -5.69 -3.51
C HIS A 13 -1.39 -5.29 -4.66
N VAL A 14 -1.13 -6.21 -5.59
CA VAL A 14 -0.28 -5.99 -6.78
C VAL A 14 -1.09 -5.80 -8.07
N ARG A 15 -0.47 -5.21 -9.09
CA ARG A 15 -1.06 -5.04 -10.43
C ARG A 15 -1.17 -6.38 -11.15
N GLY A 16 -2.39 -6.78 -11.50
CA GLY A 16 -2.65 -7.91 -12.39
C GLY A 16 -2.45 -7.54 -13.87
N LEU A 17 -2.38 -8.55 -14.74
CA LEU A 17 -2.25 -8.36 -16.20
C LEU A 17 -3.43 -7.59 -16.81
N ASP A 18 -4.59 -7.65 -16.17
CA ASP A 18 -5.81 -6.91 -16.51
C ASP A 18 -5.81 -5.45 -16.00
N GLY A 19 -4.71 -5.01 -15.37
CA GLY A 19 -4.63 -3.70 -14.74
C GLY A 19 -5.43 -3.57 -13.44
N LEU A 20 -6.06 -4.65 -12.97
CA LEU A 20 -6.82 -4.69 -11.73
C LEU A 20 -5.94 -5.09 -10.54
N CYS A 21 -6.38 -4.76 -9.33
CA CYS A 21 -5.70 -5.14 -8.11
C CYS A 21 -5.98 -6.61 -7.77
N VAL A 22 -4.93 -7.43 -7.72
CA VAL A 22 -5.02 -8.86 -7.38
C VAL A 22 -5.53 -9.06 -5.95
N GLY A 23 -5.03 -8.28 -4.99
CA GLY A 23 -5.44 -8.38 -3.58
C GLY A 23 -6.91 -8.05 -3.35
N CYS A 24 -7.45 -7.03 -4.04
CA CYS A 24 -8.87 -6.69 -3.92
C CYS A 24 -9.79 -7.83 -4.39
N ARG A 25 -9.38 -8.52 -5.45
CA ARG A 25 -10.10 -9.69 -5.96
C ARG A 25 -9.95 -10.90 -5.04
N ALA A 26 -8.74 -11.14 -4.52
CA ALA A 26 -8.46 -12.31 -3.67
C ALA A 26 -9.15 -12.24 -2.30
N TRP A 27 -9.20 -11.07 -1.66
CA TRP A 27 -9.68 -10.95 -0.28
C TRP A 27 -11.15 -10.57 -0.17
N TRP A 28 -11.69 -9.80 -1.12
CA TRP A 28 -13.07 -9.32 -1.05
C TRP A 28 -13.87 -9.57 -2.32
N SER A 29 -13.31 -10.30 -3.29
CA SER A 29 -13.95 -10.55 -4.58
C SER A 29 -14.37 -9.25 -5.29
N ARG A 30 -13.61 -8.15 -5.09
CA ARG A 30 -13.90 -6.85 -5.70
C ARG A 30 -12.95 -6.55 -6.85
N LEU A 31 -13.50 -6.18 -8.00
CA LEU A 31 -12.74 -5.63 -9.11
C LEU A 31 -12.45 -4.15 -8.83
N ALA A 32 -11.17 -3.80 -8.73
CA ALA A 32 -10.70 -2.44 -8.54
C ALA A 32 -9.47 -2.22 -9.42
N PRO A 33 -9.34 -1.04 -10.07
CA PRO A 33 -8.12 -0.72 -10.80
C PRO A 33 -6.92 -0.71 -9.85
N TYR A 34 -5.75 -1.07 -10.37
CA TYR A 34 -4.49 -0.83 -9.68
C TYR A 34 -3.90 0.54 -10.11
N PRO A 35 -3.47 1.40 -9.16
CA PRO A 35 -3.47 1.16 -7.71
C PRO A 35 -4.86 1.27 -7.08
N CYS A 36 -5.16 0.40 -6.12
CA CYS A 36 -6.40 0.48 -5.34
C CYS A 36 -6.22 1.35 -4.09
N TRP A 37 -7.31 1.77 -3.44
CA TRP A 37 -7.25 2.67 -2.28
C TRP A 37 -6.36 2.16 -1.12
N GLN A 38 -6.20 0.85 -0.94
CA GLN A 38 -5.29 0.29 0.06
C GLN A 38 -3.82 0.46 -0.28
N VAL A 39 -3.46 0.34 -1.56
CA VAL A 39 -2.09 0.63 -2.03
C VAL A 39 -1.78 2.10 -1.83
N GLU A 40 -2.73 2.97 -2.19
CA GLU A 40 -2.62 4.42 -1.96
C GLU A 40 -2.44 4.76 -0.48
N TRP A 41 -3.26 4.14 0.38
CA TRP A 41 -3.17 4.30 1.84
C TRP A 41 -1.82 3.84 2.38
N ALA A 42 -1.36 2.64 2.01
CA ALA A 42 -0.11 2.08 2.50
C ALA A 42 1.10 2.93 2.05
N THR A 43 1.13 3.30 0.77
CA THR A 43 2.18 4.16 0.20
C THR A 43 2.21 5.53 0.86
N SER A 44 1.04 6.14 1.08
CA SER A 44 0.94 7.43 1.76
C SER A 44 1.45 7.39 3.20
N ARG A 45 1.23 6.27 3.91
CA ARG A 45 1.75 6.09 5.27
C ARG A 45 3.25 5.89 5.28
N GLN A 46 3.80 5.04 4.40
CA GLN A 46 5.24 4.88 4.26
C GLN A 46 5.94 6.20 3.93
N ALA A 47 5.41 6.97 2.98
CA ALA A 47 5.94 8.28 2.63
C ALA A 47 5.98 9.22 3.85
N ARG A 48 4.90 9.30 4.63
CA ARG A 48 4.86 10.11 5.86
C ARG A 48 5.88 9.66 6.90
N MET A 49 6.07 8.35 7.09
CA MET A 49 7.06 7.82 8.02
C MET A 49 8.48 8.15 7.59
N ILE A 50 8.80 8.01 6.31
CA ILE A 50 10.11 8.36 5.76
C ILE A 50 10.36 9.87 5.94
N THR A 51 9.37 10.71 5.61
CA THR A 51 9.45 12.16 5.81
C THR A 51 9.67 12.52 7.27
N ALA A 52 8.95 11.90 8.21
CA ALA A 52 9.12 12.15 9.64
C ALA A 52 10.54 11.79 10.10
N ARG A 53 11.05 10.60 9.74
CA ARG A 53 12.42 10.17 10.06
C ARG A 53 13.48 11.09 9.47
N PHE A 54 13.28 11.56 8.24
CA PHE A 54 14.18 12.52 7.61
C PHE A 54 14.23 13.84 8.39
N LEU A 55 13.06 14.39 8.73
CA LEU A 55 12.97 15.66 9.48
C LEU A 55 13.54 15.54 10.91
N GLU A 56 13.38 14.39 11.56
CA GLU A 56 13.99 14.13 12.87
C GLU A 56 15.52 14.07 12.80
N GLY A 57 16.10 13.48 11.74
CA GLY A 57 17.55 13.38 11.55
C GLY A 57 18.23 14.67 11.09
N VAL A 58 17.47 15.67 10.62
CA VAL A 58 17.96 17.00 10.27
C VAL A 58 18.09 17.92 11.51
N ARG A 59 17.48 17.53 12.65
CA ARG A 59 17.49 18.30 13.89
C ARG A 59 18.72 18.01 14.76
#